data_AF-F9FCT8-F1
#
_entry.id   AF-F9FCT8-F1
#
_cell.length_a   1.000
_cell.length_b   1.000
_cell.length_c   1.000
_cell.angle_alpha   90.00
_cell.angle_beta   90.00
_cell.angle_gamma   90.00
#
_symmetry.space_group_name_H-M   'P 1'
#
loop_
_entity.id
_entity.type
_entity.pdbx_description
1 polymer ?
#
loop_
_entity_poly.entity_id
_entity_poly.type
_entity_poly.pdbx_seq_one_letter_code
_entity_poly.pdbx_strand_id
1 'polypeptide(L)'
;MTIRLIGASEEHLPAIARIATSAFHPNTDALSRRLFPPHLQPKDLPDGEAAYDWRFARKASSLASPDSHLVVAIDDEKGPDEKVVGFSLWDAPPASGGDSAPSQEIQCAALDKEAYNEMKKTVNQDAADTFGEQGIAGVWHLDYIGVSPGNQRRGIGKMLLQWGLDNAAAERKDCYLVATEAGRPLYVDAGFKDIRVVSILGVPHYSMILRAGDVSAHHCETVFRQSWTFTFIFSFLSFWIITFVTATVLFTHYKMASQRLFAAFAALSILIGSEASPCKPISSTTEIQATSTFSSQTEAATASDATFTTELTSTESSYVTDITITESETATSSAAESTSTVVVSTTETSAFTSTTEAASTTSAAPVETPTIIINGDFESGSIAPWSNFGIGAYANIDSSTVHAGSYSLTMGSQASEWSNTFQALQKSTLVANQPYSLSLYAKVSSGSSCTAFEAFIDNNDLNDSFGLRISVPGVQIASDFTPLSGEFSLTQTALDNSNPIRVVIRAKCGNGNVAWVDDVQLGISD
;
A
#
# COMPACT_ATOMS: atom_id res chain seq x y z
N MET A 1 -8.63 -30.59 -1.99
CA MET A 1 -8.61 -29.14 -2.24
C MET A 1 -9.24 -28.85 -3.58
N THR A 2 -10.55 -28.73 -3.58
CA THR A 2 -11.35 -28.47 -4.79
C THR A 2 -11.67 -26.98 -4.84
N ILE A 3 -10.65 -26.15 -5.08
CA ILE A 3 -10.90 -24.74 -5.38
C ILE A 3 -11.26 -24.59 -6.84
N ARG A 4 -12.35 -23.89 -7.12
CA ARG A 4 -12.77 -23.51 -8.47
C ARG A 4 -12.99 -22.01 -8.57
N LEU A 5 -12.80 -21.47 -9.78
CA LEU A 5 -13.08 -20.08 -10.08
C LEU A 5 -14.45 -19.97 -10.75
N ILE A 6 -15.23 -18.95 -10.38
CA ILE A 6 -16.47 -18.57 -11.06
C ILE A 6 -16.56 -17.06 -11.20
N GLY A 7 -17.33 -16.59 -12.17
CA GLY A 7 -17.77 -15.20 -12.22
C GLY A 7 -18.60 -14.88 -10.98
N ALA A 8 -18.38 -13.71 -10.40
CA ALA A 8 -19.13 -13.24 -9.25
C ALA A 8 -20.58 -12.90 -9.64
N SER A 9 -21.46 -12.96 -8.65
CA SER A 9 -22.86 -12.51 -8.69
C SER A 9 -23.10 -11.68 -7.43
N GLU A 10 -24.26 -11.02 -7.32
CA GLU A 10 -24.60 -10.17 -6.16
C GLU A 10 -24.50 -10.92 -4.83
N GLU A 11 -24.82 -12.22 -4.80
CA GLU A 11 -24.74 -13.06 -3.59
C GLU A 11 -23.32 -13.16 -3.01
N HIS A 12 -22.29 -12.94 -3.84
CA HIS A 12 -20.89 -13.02 -3.45
C HIS A 12 -20.35 -11.71 -2.87
N LEU A 13 -21.03 -10.57 -3.11
CA LEU A 13 -20.54 -9.24 -2.73
C LEU A 13 -20.23 -9.11 -1.23
N PRO A 14 -21.05 -9.63 -0.29
CA PRO A 14 -20.71 -9.56 1.13
C PRO A 14 -19.38 -10.24 1.46
N ALA A 15 -19.15 -11.43 0.90
CA ALA A 15 -17.92 -12.18 1.14
C ALA A 15 -16.71 -11.49 0.49
N ILE A 16 -16.87 -10.95 -0.72
CA ILE A 16 -15.81 -10.17 -1.40
C ILE A 16 -15.42 -8.95 -0.57
N ALA A 17 -16.40 -8.20 -0.07
CA ALA A 17 -16.16 -7.02 0.77
C ALA A 17 -15.45 -7.42 2.08
N ARG A 18 -15.87 -8.51 2.74
CA ARG A 18 -15.19 -9.04 3.94
C ARG A 18 -13.75 -9.44 3.66
N ILE A 19 -13.48 -10.12 2.54
CA ILE A 19 -12.13 -10.49 2.14
C ILE A 19 -11.30 -9.24 1.87
N ALA A 20 -11.84 -8.26 1.17
CA ALA A 20 -11.14 -7.00 0.92
C ALA A 20 -10.77 -6.33 2.25
N THR A 21 -11.74 -6.13 3.15
CA THR A 21 -11.51 -5.50 4.46
C THR A 21 -10.44 -6.23 5.27
N SER A 22 -10.48 -7.57 5.33
CA SER A 22 -9.53 -8.36 6.11
C SER A 22 -8.15 -8.49 5.48
N ALA A 23 -8.07 -8.68 4.15
CA ALA A 23 -6.79 -8.82 3.45
C ALA A 23 -6.00 -7.51 3.36
N PHE A 24 -6.70 -6.38 3.39
CA PHE A 24 -6.12 -5.04 3.36
C PHE A 24 -6.54 -4.25 4.61
N HIS A 25 -6.36 -4.87 5.77
CA HIS A 25 -6.67 -4.23 7.05
C HIS A 25 -5.71 -3.06 7.31
N PRO A 26 -6.17 -1.90 7.83
CA PRO A 26 -5.30 -0.75 8.18
C PRO A 26 -4.15 -1.01 9.17
N ASN A 27 -4.09 -2.20 9.78
CA ASN A 27 -3.01 -2.58 10.70
C ASN A 27 -1.85 -3.26 9.96
N THR A 28 -2.12 -3.80 8.78
CA THR A 28 -1.16 -4.56 7.97
C THR A 28 -0.93 -3.93 6.60
N ASP A 29 -1.88 -3.12 6.12
CA ASP A 29 -1.82 -2.43 4.83
C ASP A 29 -1.73 -0.91 5.04
N ALA A 30 -0.57 -0.35 4.70
CA ALA A 30 -0.27 1.06 4.91
C ALA A 30 -1.17 1.97 4.05
N LEU A 31 -1.50 1.56 2.82
CA LEU A 31 -2.37 2.34 1.95
C LEU A 31 -3.79 2.43 2.53
N SER A 32 -4.35 1.31 3.00
CA SER A 32 -5.64 1.29 3.67
C SER A 32 -5.65 2.12 4.95
N ARG A 33 -4.54 2.19 5.69
CA ARG A 33 -4.41 3.12 6.84
C ARG A 33 -4.48 4.58 6.43
N ARG A 34 -3.94 4.95 5.26
CA ARG A 34 -4.03 6.33 4.75
C ARG A 34 -5.44 6.67 4.27
N LEU A 35 -6.11 5.72 3.60
CA LEU A 35 -7.47 5.91 3.11
C LEU A 35 -8.52 5.90 4.24
N PHE A 36 -8.27 5.13 5.31
CA PHE A 36 -9.16 4.98 6.46
C PHE A 36 -8.41 5.37 7.75
N PRO A 37 -8.13 6.67 7.97
CA PRO A 37 -7.33 7.12 9.09
C PRO A 37 -8.11 7.05 10.41
N PRO A 38 -7.44 6.84 11.56
CA PRO A 38 -8.09 6.64 12.87
C PRO A 38 -9.06 7.76 13.28
N HIS A 39 -8.75 9.01 12.93
CA HIS A 39 -9.57 10.17 13.31
C HIS A 39 -10.91 10.25 12.57
N LEU A 40 -11.07 9.54 11.45
CA LEU A 40 -12.33 9.41 10.71
C LEU A 40 -13.06 8.11 11.04
N GLN A 41 -12.45 7.18 11.78
CA GLN A 41 -13.10 5.92 12.12
C GLN A 41 -14.17 6.14 13.21
N PRO A 42 -15.34 5.49 13.12
CA PRO A 42 -16.31 5.47 14.21
C PRO A 42 -15.68 4.84 15.46
N LYS A 43 -15.91 5.44 16.63
CA LYS A 43 -15.29 4.99 17.90
C LYS A 43 -15.87 3.68 18.43
N ASP A 44 -17.08 3.35 18.00
CA ASP A 44 -17.88 2.17 18.39
C ASP A 44 -17.67 0.97 17.46
N LEU A 45 -16.94 1.16 16.35
CA LEU A 45 -16.65 0.12 15.38
C LEU A 45 -15.18 -0.34 15.54
N PRO A 46 -14.88 -1.64 15.44
CA PRO A 46 -13.49 -2.09 15.38
C PRO A 46 -12.76 -1.43 14.21
N ASP A 47 -11.49 -1.10 14.43
CA ASP A 47 -10.66 -0.46 13.40
C ASP A 47 -10.60 -1.30 12.11
N GLY A 48 -10.68 -0.65 10.95
CA GLY A 48 -10.76 -1.31 9.64
C GLY A 48 -12.16 -1.75 9.21
N GLU A 49 -13.10 -1.99 10.14
CA GLU A 49 -14.45 -2.46 9.80
C GLU A 49 -15.27 -1.40 9.04
N ALA A 50 -15.01 -0.10 9.25
CA ALA A 50 -15.75 0.96 8.58
C ALA A 50 -15.49 1.01 7.06
N ALA A 51 -14.44 0.34 6.59
CA ALA A 51 -14.17 0.19 5.16
C ALA A 51 -15.11 -0.82 4.47
N TYR A 52 -15.83 -1.66 5.22
CA TYR A 52 -16.67 -2.72 4.67
C TYR A 52 -17.75 -2.19 3.74
N ASP A 53 -18.58 -1.24 4.18
CA ASP A 53 -19.70 -0.72 3.39
C ASP A 53 -19.21 -0.02 2.11
N TRP A 54 -18.12 0.74 2.23
CA TRP A 54 -17.50 1.38 1.08
C TRP A 54 -16.94 0.37 0.07
N ARG A 55 -16.26 -0.68 0.55
CA ARG A 55 -15.74 -1.76 -0.30
C ARG A 55 -16.88 -2.53 -0.96
N PHE A 56 -17.95 -2.82 -0.22
CA PHE A 56 -19.16 -3.45 -0.76
C PHE A 56 -19.75 -2.62 -1.89
N ALA A 57 -20.02 -1.34 -1.64
CA ALA A 57 -20.59 -0.44 -2.64
C ALA A 57 -19.68 -0.33 -3.88
N ARG A 58 -18.36 -0.23 -3.70
CA ARG A 58 -17.41 -0.15 -4.84
C ARG A 58 -17.46 -1.43 -5.67
N LYS A 59 -17.47 -2.61 -5.04
CA LYS A 59 -17.54 -3.88 -5.76
C LYS A 59 -18.91 -4.13 -6.39
N ALA A 60 -19.99 -3.64 -5.80
CA ALA A 60 -21.31 -3.65 -6.42
C ALA A 60 -21.32 -2.80 -7.72
N SER A 61 -20.72 -1.61 -7.70
CA SER A 61 -20.56 -0.79 -8.91
C SER A 61 -19.70 -1.47 -9.98
N SER A 62 -18.58 -2.09 -9.59
CA SER A 62 -17.74 -2.84 -10.54
C SER A 62 -18.47 -4.07 -11.11
N LEU A 63 -19.29 -4.78 -10.32
CA LEU A 63 -20.07 -5.92 -10.80
C LEU A 63 -21.12 -5.51 -11.84
N ALA A 64 -21.65 -4.30 -11.75
CA ALA A 64 -22.63 -3.76 -12.70
C ALA A 64 -21.97 -3.24 -14.00
N SER A 65 -20.64 -3.09 -14.03
CA SER A 65 -19.91 -2.63 -15.21
C SER A 65 -19.74 -3.76 -16.23
N PRO A 66 -20.07 -3.55 -17.52
CA PRO A 66 -19.85 -4.56 -18.56
C PRO A 66 -18.38 -4.80 -18.89
N ASP A 67 -17.50 -3.84 -18.59
CA ASP A 67 -16.07 -3.88 -18.89
C ASP A 67 -15.23 -4.44 -17.73
N SER A 68 -15.87 -4.70 -16.59
CA SER A 68 -15.21 -5.23 -15.40
C SER A 68 -15.60 -6.70 -15.15
N HIS A 69 -14.62 -7.50 -14.76
CA HIS A 69 -14.75 -8.92 -14.49
C HIS A 69 -14.36 -9.22 -13.05
N LEU A 70 -15.38 -9.37 -12.20
CA LEU A 70 -15.20 -9.83 -10.83
C LEU A 70 -15.27 -11.36 -10.79
N VAL A 71 -14.20 -12.00 -10.34
CA VAL A 71 -14.04 -13.45 -10.30
C VAL A 71 -13.77 -13.88 -8.87
N VAL A 72 -14.41 -14.95 -8.41
CA VAL A 72 -14.26 -15.48 -7.05
C VAL A 72 -13.70 -16.90 -7.06
N ALA A 73 -12.87 -17.19 -6.06
CA ALA A 73 -12.38 -18.53 -5.75
C ALA A 73 -13.27 -19.15 -4.68
N ILE A 74 -13.87 -20.29 -5.02
CA ILE A 74 -14.79 -21.06 -4.18
C ILE A 74 -14.06 -22.29 -3.67
N ASP A 75 -14.02 -22.48 -2.34
CA ASP A 75 -13.59 -23.71 -1.69
C ASP A 75 -14.84 -24.53 -1.31
N ASP A 76 -15.18 -25.53 -2.13
CA ASP A 76 -16.40 -26.36 -1.92
C ASP A 76 -16.29 -27.26 -0.67
N GLU A 77 -15.12 -27.34 -0.02
CA GLU A 77 -14.94 -28.03 1.26
C GLU A 77 -15.39 -27.17 2.46
N LYS A 78 -15.59 -25.86 2.26
CA LYS A 78 -16.04 -24.92 3.31
C LYS A 78 -17.56 -24.76 3.32
N GLY A 79 -18.08 -24.42 4.51
CA GLY A 79 -19.48 -24.08 4.69
C GLY A 79 -19.89 -22.84 3.88
N PRO A 80 -21.20 -22.60 3.66
CA PRO A 80 -21.71 -21.53 2.79
C PRO A 80 -21.13 -20.15 3.10
N ASP A 81 -20.98 -19.80 4.37
CA ASP A 81 -20.53 -18.48 4.82
C ASP A 81 -19.02 -18.24 4.64
N GLU A 82 -18.23 -19.31 4.49
CA GLU A 82 -16.78 -19.22 4.27
C GLU A 82 -16.37 -19.74 2.88
N LYS A 83 -17.35 -19.98 2.02
CA LYS A 83 -17.15 -20.68 0.75
C LYS A 83 -16.28 -19.87 -0.21
N VAL A 84 -16.44 -18.55 -0.22
CA VAL A 84 -15.59 -17.64 -0.98
C VAL A 84 -14.29 -17.43 -0.21
N VAL A 85 -13.17 -17.80 -0.81
CA VAL A 85 -11.84 -17.75 -0.16
C VAL A 85 -10.89 -16.71 -0.77
N GLY A 86 -11.22 -16.19 -1.95
CA GLY A 86 -10.51 -15.10 -2.60
C GLY A 86 -11.28 -14.54 -3.78
N PHE A 87 -10.84 -13.40 -4.31
CA PHE A 87 -11.42 -12.78 -5.49
C PHE A 87 -10.37 -11.97 -6.27
N SER A 88 -10.67 -11.69 -7.54
CA SER A 88 -9.96 -10.71 -8.37
C SER A 88 -10.96 -9.86 -9.15
N LEU A 89 -10.60 -8.60 -9.37
CA LEU A 89 -11.31 -7.65 -10.23
C LEU A 89 -10.38 -7.23 -11.36
N TRP A 90 -10.77 -7.61 -12.57
CA TRP A 90 -10.08 -7.23 -13.80
C TRP A 90 -10.92 -6.26 -14.59
N ASP A 91 -10.29 -5.36 -15.32
CA ASP A 91 -10.93 -4.57 -16.36
C ASP A 91 -10.43 -5.08 -17.71
N ALA A 92 -11.38 -5.49 -18.56
CA ALA A 92 -11.08 -5.79 -19.94
C ALA A 92 -10.69 -4.48 -20.66
N PRO A 93 -9.87 -4.55 -21.72
CA PRO A 93 -9.46 -3.38 -22.46
C PRO A 93 -10.70 -2.63 -22.97
N PRO A 94 -11.02 -1.43 -22.45
CA PRO A 94 -12.23 -0.74 -22.88
C PRO A 94 -12.07 -0.30 -24.34
N ALA A 95 -13.18 -0.22 -25.08
CA ALA A 95 -13.17 0.29 -26.46
C ALA A 95 -12.69 1.76 -26.55
N SER A 96 -12.79 2.50 -25.44
CA SER A 96 -12.28 3.86 -25.26
C SER A 96 -11.81 4.03 -23.82
N GLY A 97 -10.61 4.59 -23.61
CA GLY A 97 -10.02 4.77 -22.28
C GLY A 97 -10.93 5.51 -21.31
N GLY A 98 -11.04 4.97 -20.09
CA GLY A 98 -11.81 5.54 -18.99
C GLY A 98 -11.48 4.84 -17.68
N ASP A 99 -11.66 5.54 -16.57
CA ASP A 99 -11.45 4.97 -15.23
C ASP A 99 -12.57 3.97 -14.89
N SER A 100 -12.20 2.83 -14.30
CA SER A 100 -13.11 1.84 -13.70
C SER A 100 -13.75 2.32 -12.39
N ALA A 101 -13.75 3.64 -12.15
CA ALA A 101 -14.32 4.24 -10.96
C ALA A 101 -15.84 4.06 -10.95
N PRO A 102 -16.47 3.92 -9.78
CA PRO A 102 -17.92 3.93 -9.66
C PRO A 102 -18.52 5.14 -10.38
N SER A 103 -19.57 4.93 -11.18
CA SER A 103 -20.28 5.99 -11.89
C SER A 103 -20.96 7.00 -10.95
N GLN A 104 -21.12 6.65 -9.68
CA GLN A 104 -21.65 7.51 -8.62
C GLN A 104 -20.69 7.55 -7.43
N GLU A 105 -20.48 8.75 -6.86
CA GLU A 105 -19.61 8.92 -5.69
C GLU A 105 -20.19 8.15 -4.48
N ILE A 106 -19.45 7.14 -4.03
CA ILE A 106 -19.81 6.35 -2.85
C ILE A 106 -19.44 7.17 -1.61
N GLN A 107 -20.46 7.59 -0.85
CA GLN A 107 -20.26 8.31 0.40
C GLN A 107 -19.78 7.36 1.49
N CYS A 108 -18.67 7.71 2.15
CA CYS A 108 -18.18 7.00 3.33
C CYS A 108 -17.54 8.03 4.26
N ALA A 109 -18.10 8.20 5.45
CA ALA A 109 -17.59 9.17 6.44
C ALA A 109 -16.20 8.76 6.98
N ALA A 110 -15.91 7.46 6.97
CA ALA A 110 -14.64 6.90 7.44
C ALA A 110 -13.52 6.91 6.40
N LEU A 111 -13.84 7.27 5.15
CA LEU A 111 -12.89 7.39 4.06
C LEU A 111 -12.39 8.83 3.98
N ASP A 112 -11.07 9.00 3.98
CA ASP A 112 -10.43 10.26 3.64
C ASP A 112 -10.59 10.51 2.12
N LYS A 113 -11.45 11.47 1.77
CA LYS A 113 -11.84 11.73 0.39
C LYS A 113 -10.70 12.35 -0.40
N GLU A 114 -9.94 13.23 0.22
CA GLU A 114 -8.77 13.89 -0.33
C GLU A 114 -7.70 12.86 -0.66
N ALA A 115 -7.38 11.98 0.29
CA ALA A 115 -6.43 10.88 0.09
C ALA A 115 -6.90 9.91 -1.01
N TYR A 116 -8.19 9.57 -1.05
CA TYR A 116 -8.74 8.72 -2.09
C TYR A 116 -8.67 9.37 -3.49
N ASN A 117 -8.90 10.68 -3.59
CA ASN A 117 -8.80 11.42 -4.84
C ASN A 117 -7.35 11.57 -5.31
N GLU A 118 -6.41 11.82 -4.39
CA GLU A 118 -4.98 11.82 -4.69
C GLU A 118 -4.50 10.45 -5.16
N MET A 119 -4.89 9.38 -4.46
CA MET A 119 -4.58 8.00 -4.86
C MET A 119 -5.05 7.73 -6.31
N LYS A 120 -6.31 8.05 -6.64
CA LYS A 120 -6.84 7.90 -8.01
C LYS A 120 -6.03 8.70 -9.01
N LYS A 121 -5.75 9.97 -8.72
CA LYS A 121 -4.95 10.84 -9.59
C LYS A 121 -3.57 10.24 -9.87
N THR A 122 -2.90 9.72 -8.86
CA THR A 122 -1.57 9.11 -8.99
C THR A 122 -1.60 7.84 -9.84
N VAL A 123 -2.57 6.95 -9.61
CA VAL A 123 -2.72 5.71 -10.40
C VAL A 123 -3.05 6.02 -11.86
N ASN A 124 -3.94 6.99 -12.10
CA ASN A 124 -4.32 7.40 -13.45
C ASN A 124 -3.16 8.08 -14.19
N GLN A 125 -2.37 8.90 -13.48
CA GLN A 125 -1.18 9.53 -14.06
C GLN A 125 -0.13 8.49 -14.44
N ASP A 126 0.10 7.46 -13.60
CA ASP A 126 1.04 6.38 -13.94
C ASP A 126 0.59 5.58 -15.17
N ALA A 127 -0.71 5.32 -15.28
CA ALA A 127 -1.29 4.74 -16.49
C ALA A 127 -1.07 5.62 -17.73
N ALA A 128 -1.29 6.94 -17.60
CA ALA A 128 -1.08 7.90 -18.69
C ALA A 128 0.41 8.02 -19.07
N ASP A 129 1.32 7.99 -18.10
CA ASP A 129 2.76 8.03 -18.34
C ASP A 129 3.27 6.74 -19.02
N THR A 130 2.59 5.62 -18.77
CA THR A 130 2.96 4.30 -19.33
C THR A 130 2.39 4.09 -20.73
N PHE A 131 1.16 4.53 -20.99
CA PHE A 131 0.41 4.21 -22.22
C PHE A 131 -0.01 5.44 -23.05
N GLY A 132 0.33 6.65 -22.60
CA GLY A 132 -0.08 7.91 -23.21
C GLY A 132 -1.49 8.33 -22.80
N GLU A 133 -2.04 9.34 -23.47
CA GLU A 133 -3.37 9.92 -23.15
C GLU A 133 -4.53 8.91 -23.21
N GLN A 134 -4.34 7.77 -23.89
CA GLN A 134 -5.34 6.70 -23.93
C GLN A 134 -5.39 5.88 -22.63
N GLY A 135 -4.45 6.09 -21.70
CA GLY A 135 -4.38 5.37 -20.44
C GLY A 135 -4.35 3.86 -20.64
N ILE A 136 -5.07 3.12 -19.82
CA ILE A 136 -5.16 1.65 -19.91
C ILE A 136 -6.02 1.14 -21.09
N ALA A 137 -6.43 2.00 -22.04
CA ALA A 137 -7.15 1.54 -23.22
C ALA A 137 -6.29 0.54 -24.03
N GLY A 138 -6.84 -0.65 -24.26
CA GLY A 138 -6.14 -1.68 -25.03
C GLY A 138 -5.26 -2.63 -24.20
N VAL A 139 -5.22 -2.52 -22.87
CA VAL A 139 -4.57 -3.48 -21.97
C VAL A 139 -5.54 -4.09 -20.97
N TRP A 140 -5.30 -5.34 -20.56
CA TRP A 140 -6.02 -5.97 -19.46
C TRP A 140 -5.47 -5.45 -18.14
N HIS A 141 -6.31 -4.85 -17.31
CA HIS A 141 -5.89 -4.23 -16.05
C HIS A 141 -6.36 -5.03 -14.84
N LEU A 142 -5.48 -5.30 -13.88
CA LEU A 142 -5.86 -5.87 -12.58
C LEU A 142 -6.02 -4.75 -11.54
N ASP A 143 -7.27 -4.35 -11.26
CA ASP A 143 -7.59 -3.34 -10.20
C ASP A 143 -7.41 -3.92 -8.80
N TYR A 144 -7.79 -5.20 -8.61
CA TYR A 144 -7.87 -5.74 -7.26
C TYR A 144 -7.68 -7.25 -7.23
N ILE A 145 -6.86 -7.75 -6.30
CA ILE A 145 -6.81 -9.18 -5.98
C ILE A 145 -6.68 -9.35 -4.47
N GLY A 146 -7.50 -10.23 -3.89
CA GLY A 146 -7.53 -10.46 -2.46
C GLY A 146 -7.78 -11.93 -2.13
N VAL A 147 -7.02 -12.46 -1.18
CA VAL A 147 -7.24 -13.80 -0.62
C VAL A 147 -7.42 -13.65 0.88
N SER A 148 -8.47 -14.27 1.41
CA SER A 148 -8.74 -14.27 2.85
C SER A 148 -7.49 -14.72 3.63
N PRO A 149 -7.10 -14.03 4.73
CA PRO A 149 -5.83 -14.29 5.41
C PRO A 149 -5.58 -15.78 5.76
N GLY A 150 -6.60 -16.48 6.25
CA GLY A 150 -6.51 -17.92 6.59
C GLY A 150 -6.40 -18.88 5.40
N ASN A 151 -6.55 -18.40 4.17
CA ASN A 151 -6.47 -19.20 2.94
C ASN A 151 -5.29 -18.78 2.03
N GLN A 152 -4.45 -17.84 2.48
CA GLN A 152 -3.27 -17.44 1.73
C GLN A 152 -2.24 -18.57 1.62
N ARG A 153 -1.28 -18.43 0.71
CA ARG A 153 -0.20 -19.41 0.44
C ARG A 153 -0.68 -20.80 -0.03
N ARG A 154 -1.96 -20.96 -0.39
CA ARG A 154 -2.53 -22.18 -0.99
C ARG A 154 -2.64 -22.13 -2.52
N GLY A 155 -1.98 -21.18 -3.19
CA GLY A 155 -2.03 -21.01 -4.65
C GLY A 155 -3.25 -20.26 -5.20
N ILE A 156 -4.18 -19.82 -4.35
CA ILE A 156 -5.43 -19.13 -4.75
C ILE A 156 -5.17 -17.85 -5.55
N GLY A 157 -4.27 -17.00 -5.06
CA GLY A 157 -3.90 -15.76 -5.77
C GLY A 157 -3.32 -16.04 -7.17
N LYS A 158 -2.56 -17.13 -7.33
CA LYS A 158 -2.03 -17.55 -8.63
C LYS A 158 -3.13 -18.02 -9.57
N MET A 159 -4.14 -18.74 -9.07
CA MET A 159 -5.29 -19.16 -9.88
C MET A 159 -6.09 -17.96 -10.38
N LEU A 160 -6.40 -17.01 -9.48
CA LEU A 160 -7.13 -15.78 -9.81
C LEU A 160 -6.37 -14.89 -10.79
N LEU A 161 -5.05 -14.77 -10.62
CA LEU A 161 -4.18 -14.07 -11.56
C LEU A 161 -4.19 -14.73 -12.93
N GLN A 162 -4.02 -16.05 -12.98
CA GLN A 162 -3.96 -16.82 -14.22
C GLN A 162 -5.23 -16.67 -15.06
N TRP A 163 -6.40 -16.58 -14.42
CA TRP A 163 -7.66 -16.34 -15.13
C TRP A 163 -7.60 -15.08 -16.00
N GLY A 164 -7.10 -13.96 -15.49
CA GLY A 164 -6.97 -12.73 -16.30
C GLY A 164 -5.89 -12.84 -17.37
N LEU A 165 -4.78 -13.50 -17.06
CA LEU A 165 -3.70 -13.76 -18.03
C LEU A 165 -4.17 -14.61 -19.20
N ASP A 166 -5.01 -15.61 -18.97
CA ASP A 166 -5.56 -16.47 -20.02
C ASP A 166 -6.48 -15.69 -20.97
N ASN A 167 -7.29 -14.77 -20.44
CA ASN A 167 -8.13 -13.89 -21.25
C ASN A 167 -7.27 -12.91 -22.08
N ALA A 168 -6.26 -12.28 -21.48
CA ALA A 168 -5.34 -11.42 -22.19
C ALA A 168 -4.54 -12.17 -23.27
N ALA A 169 -4.16 -13.43 -23.03
CA ALA A 169 -3.48 -14.29 -23.99
C ALA A 169 -4.36 -14.57 -25.22
N ALA A 170 -5.64 -14.90 -24.99
CA ALA A 170 -6.60 -15.18 -26.05
C ALA A 170 -6.79 -13.97 -26.99
N GLU A 171 -6.73 -12.76 -26.44
CA GLU A 171 -6.86 -11.51 -27.20
C GLU A 171 -5.51 -10.92 -27.67
N ARG A 172 -4.39 -11.53 -27.28
CA ARG A 172 -3.01 -11.05 -27.54
C ARG A 172 -2.79 -9.62 -27.05
N LYS A 173 -3.22 -9.35 -25.82
CA LYS A 173 -3.10 -8.05 -25.16
C LYS A 173 -2.06 -8.09 -24.04
N ASP A 174 -1.52 -6.92 -23.73
CA ASP A 174 -0.67 -6.72 -22.56
C ASP A 174 -1.52 -6.77 -21.28
N CYS A 175 -0.92 -7.17 -20.17
CA CYS A 175 -1.50 -7.02 -18.83
C CYS A 175 -0.76 -5.95 -18.03
N TYR A 176 -1.52 -5.17 -17.27
CA TYR A 176 -1.01 -4.06 -16.47
C TYR A 176 -1.60 -4.08 -15.06
N LEU A 177 -0.81 -3.67 -14.06
CA LEU A 177 -1.25 -3.54 -12.68
C LEU A 177 -0.33 -2.62 -11.88
N VAL A 178 -0.83 -2.15 -10.74
CA VAL A 178 -0.04 -1.45 -9.72
C VAL A 178 0.00 -2.31 -8.45
N ALA A 179 1.15 -2.92 -8.16
CA ALA A 179 1.31 -3.89 -7.08
C ALA A 179 1.66 -3.22 -5.75
N THR A 180 1.11 -3.75 -4.65
CA THR A 180 1.65 -3.53 -3.31
C THR A 180 2.97 -4.29 -3.15
N GLU A 181 3.82 -3.87 -2.19
CA GLU A 181 5.03 -4.60 -1.80
C GLU A 181 4.77 -6.09 -1.53
N ALA A 182 3.70 -6.39 -0.76
CA ALA A 182 3.33 -7.75 -0.40
C ALA A 182 2.83 -8.59 -1.58
N GLY A 183 2.18 -7.98 -2.57
CA GLY A 183 1.67 -8.63 -3.77
C GLY A 183 2.73 -8.85 -4.84
N ARG A 184 3.75 -7.99 -4.91
CA ARG A 184 4.78 -7.98 -5.95
C ARG A 184 5.41 -9.35 -6.26
N PRO A 185 5.79 -10.20 -5.27
CA PRO A 185 6.39 -11.50 -5.56
C PRO A 185 5.49 -12.43 -6.39
N LEU A 186 4.17 -12.34 -6.25
CA LEU A 186 3.21 -13.13 -7.05
C LEU A 186 3.29 -12.75 -8.53
N TYR A 187 3.36 -11.45 -8.82
CA TYR A 187 3.37 -10.96 -10.20
C TYR A 187 4.71 -11.20 -10.87
N VAL A 188 5.82 -11.06 -10.14
CA VAL A 188 7.17 -11.41 -10.64
C VAL A 188 7.25 -12.90 -10.98
N ASP A 189 6.71 -13.80 -10.15
CA ASP A 189 6.63 -15.24 -10.44
C ASP A 189 5.80 -15.53 -11.70
N ALA A 190 4.80 -14.70 -11.98
CA ALA A 190 3.97 -14.77 -13.18
C ALA A 190 4.60 -14.02 -14.40
N GLY A 191 5.84 -13.57 -14.29
CA GLY A 191 6.60 -12.96 -15.38
C GLY A 191 6.40 -11.46 -15.60
N PHE A 192 5.63 -10.77 -14.74
CA PHE A 192 5.50 -9.33 -14.82
C PHE A 192 6.85 -8.64 -14.54
N LYS A 193 7.08 -7.54 -15.24
CA LYS A 193 8.29 -6.71 -15.09
C LYS A 193 7.90 -5.36 -14.49
N ASP A 194 8.71 -4.88 -13.54
CA ASP A 194 8.59 -3.54 -13.00
C ASP A 194 8.86 -2.50 -14.10
N ILE A 195 7.96 -1.52 -14.24
CA ILE A 195 8.18 -0.30 -15.03
C ILE A 195 8.82 0.76 -14.14
N ARG A 196 8.20 1.02 -12.98
CA ARG A 196 8.64 2.03 -12.00
C ARG A 196 8.02 1.80 -10.63
N VAL A 197 8.60 2.46 -9.63
CA VAL A 197 7.98 2.62 -8.32
C VAL A 197 7.10 3.88 -8.35
N VAL A 198 5.86 3.73 -7.88
CA VAL A 198 4.85 4.79 -7.77
C VAL A 198 4.60 5.05 -6.29
N SER A 199 4.77 6.29 -5.84
CA SER A 199 4.47 6.68 -4.46
C SER A 199 2.99 7.05 -4.36
N ILE A 200 2.19 6.18 -3.75
CA ILE A 200 0.75 6.41 -3.55
C ILE A 200 0.54 6.78 -2.09
N LEU A 201 0.21 8.05 -1.80
CA LEU A 201 0.06 8.56 -0.43
C LEU A 201 1.28 8.29 0.46
N GLY A 202 2.48 8.40 -0.13
CA GLY A 202 3.76 8.09 0.52
C GLY A 202 4.04 6.59 0.71
N VAL A 203 3.21 5.70 0.17
CA VAL A 203 3.38 4.24 0.22
C VAL A 203 3.90 3.72 -1.12
N PRO A 204 5.04 3.00 -1.15
CA PRO A 204 5.61 2.50 -2.40
C PRO A 204 4.72 1.41 -3.01
N HIS A 205 4.41 1.58 -4.29
CA HIS A 205 3.76 0.61 -5.15
C HIS A 205 4.57 0.42 -6.43
N TYR A 206 4.32 -0.66 -7.16
CA TYR A 206 5.08 -1.02 -8.34
C TYR A 206 4.18 -1.07 -9.55
N SER A 207 4.40 -0.15 -10.49
CA SER A 207 3.80 -0.22 -11.81
C SER A 207 4.43 -1.39 -12.55
N MET A 208 3.62 -2.36 -12.99
CA MET A 208 4.11 -3.60 -13.58
C MET A 208 3.36 -3.95 -14.87
N ILE A 209 4.08 -4.53 -15.82
CA ILE A 209 3.54 -4.95 -17.11
C ILE A 209 3.99 -6.34 -17.51
N LEU A 210 3.09 -7.09 -18.15
CA LEU A 210 3.38 -8.32 -18.86
C LEU A 210 2.97 -8.15 -20.32
N ARG A 211 3.94 -8.20 -21.23
CA ARG A 211 3.71 -7.94 -22.66
C ARG A 211 3.04 -9.14 -23.34
N ALA A 212 2.17 -8.93 -24.32
CA ALA A 212 1.38 -9.97 -24.99
C ALA A 212 2.18 -11.17 -25.51
N GLY A 213 3.42 -10.93 -25.98
CA GLY A 213 4.34 -12.00 -26.39
C GLY A 213 4.76 -12.90 -25.22
N ASP A 214 5.03 -12.31 -24.06
CA ASP A 214 5.37 -13.02 -22.82
C ASP A 214 4.12 -13.67 -22.20
N VAL A 215 2.94 -13.02 -22.29
CA VAL A 215 1.63 -13.59 -21.86
C VAL A 215 1.35 -14.90 -22.61
N SER A 216 1.49 -14.89 -23.94
CA SER A 216 1.21 -16.05 -24.80
C SER A 216 2.16 -17.22 -24.53
N ALA A 217 3.45 -16.93 -24.29
CA ALA A 217 4.43 -17.94 -23.93
C ALA A 217 4.11 -18.58 -22.57
N HIS A 218 3.74 -17.77 -21.59
CA HIS A 218 3.38 -18.25 -20.25
C HIS A 218 2.10 -19.10 -20.25
N HIS A 219 1.08 -18.69 -21.02
CA HIS A 219 -0.14 -19.48 -21.22
C HIS A 219 0.19 -20.85 -21.86
N CYS A 220 1.02 -20.87 -22.90
CA CYS A 220 1.45 -22.11 -23.55
C CYS A 220 2.19 -23.05 -22.59
N GLU A 221 3.12 -22.51 -21.79
CA GLU A 221 3.86 -23.29 -20.80
C GLU A 221 2.94 -23.86 -19.71
N THR A 222 1.99 -23.07 -19.21
CA THR A 222 1.01 -23.51 -18.21
C THR A 222 0.11 -24.62 -18.75
N VAL A 223 -0.43 -24.46 -19.96
CA VAL A 223 -1.26 -25.48 -20.63
C VAL A 223 -0.45 -26.76 -20.91
N PHE A 224 0.80 -26.62 -21.35
CA PHE A 224 1.69 -27.74 -21.59
C PHE A 224 2.03 -28.49 -20.30
N ARG A 225 2.31 -27.77 -19.21
CA ARG A 225 2.61 -28.36 -17.90
C ARG A 225 1.40 -29.10 -17.32
N GLN A 226 0.18 -28.56 -17.47
CA GLN A 226 -1.05 -29.26 -17.07
C GLN A 226 -1.32 -30.51 -17.93
N SER A 227 -1.04 -30.45 -19.23
CA SER A 227 -1.21 -31.60 -20.14
C SER A 227 -0.20 -32.72 -19.83
N TRP A 228 1.04 -32.38 -19.47
CA TRP A 228 2.06 -33.35 -19.08
C TRP A 228 1.78 -33.99 -17.73
N THR A 229 1.31 -33.25 -16.72
CA THR A 229 0.92 -33.86 -15.43
C THR A 229 -0.22 -34.85 -15.60
N PHE A 230 -1.22 -34.55 -16.43
CA PHE A 230 -2.28 -35.50 -16.79
C PHE A 230 -1.73 -36.72 -17.53
N THR A 231 -0.84 -36.54 -18.51
CA THR A 231 -0.26 -37.65 -19.31
C THR A 231 0.66 -38.54 -18.47
N PHE A 232 1.41 -37.97 -17.52
CA PHE A 232 2.23 -38.73 -16.57
C PHE A 232 1.37 -39.53 -15.58
N ILE A 233 0.30 -38.93 -15.04
CA ILE A 233 -0.62 -39.63 -14.12
C ILE A 233 -1.34 -40.77 -14.84
N PHE A 234 -1.83 -40.56 -16.06
CA PHE A 234 -2.44 -41.62 -16.87
C PHE A 234 -1.42 -42.69 -17.27
N SER A 235 -0.17 -42.34 -17.61
CA SER A 235 0.88 -43.33 -17.88
C SER A 235 1.21 -44.16 -16.64
N PHE A 236 1.30 -43.56 -15.46
CA PHE A 236 1.55 -44.28 -14.21
C PHE A 236 0.39 -45.19 -13.81
N LEU A 237 -0.87 -44.74 -13.96
CA LEU A 237 -2.04 -45.60 -13.71
C LEU A 237 -2.10 -46.78 -14.69
N SER A 238 -1.80 -46.52 -15.97
CA SER A 238 -1.75 -47.56 -17.01
C SER A 238 -0.63 -48.57 -16.74
N PHE A 239 0.55 -48.09 -16.32
CA PHE A 239 1.67 -48.94 -15.95
C PHE A 239 1.33 -49.80 -14.73
N TRP A 240 0.65 -49.25 -13.72
CA TRP A 240 0.22 -50.03 -12.55
C TRP A 240 -0.81 -51.10 -12.91
N ILE A 241 -1.80 -50.78 -13.75
CA ILE A 241 -2.80 -51.74 -14.22
C ILE A 241 -2.14 -52.86 -15.04
N ILE A 242 -1.21 -52.53 -15.94
CA ILE A 242 -0.48 -53.51 -16.75
C ILE A 242 0.44 -54.37 -15.87
N THR A 243 1.11 -53.78 -14.87
CA THR A 243 1.99 -54.52 -13.94
C THR A 243 1.17 -55.45 -13.03
N PHE A 244 -0.03 -55.03 -12.62
CA PHE A 244 -0.92 -55.85 -11.78
C PHE A 244 -1.54 -57.01 -12.58
N VAL A 245 -1.96 -56.76 -13.83
CA VAL A 245 -2.50 -57.80 -14.72
C VAL A 245 -1.40 -58.81 -15.10
N THR A 246 -0.19 -58.33 -15.40
CA THR A 246 0.95 -59.23 -15.71
C THR A 246 1.43 -60.01 -14.49
N ALA A 247 1.48 -59.40 -13.30
CA ALA A 247 1.82 -60.11 -12.06
C ALA A 247 0.79 -61.19 -11.70
N THR A 248 -0.50 -60.94 -11.95
CA THR A 248 -1.56 -61.92 -11.68
C THR A 248 -1.52 -63.11 -12.66
N VAL A 249 -1.17 -62.86 -13.93
CA VAL A 249 -0.96 -63.91 -14.95
C VAL A 249 0.35 -64.68 -14.72
N LEU A 250 1.42 -64.03 -14.24
CA LEU A 250 2.68 -64.69 -13.89
C LEU A 250 2.57 -65.54 -12.61
N PHE A 251 1.79 -65.12 -11.62
CA PHE A 251 1.55 -65.90 -10.40
C PHE A 251 0.73 -67.18 -10.63
N THR A 252 -0.05 -67.24 -11.71
CA THR A 252 -0.81 -68.46 -12.05
C THR A 252 0.02 -69.48 -12.85
N HIS A 253 1.24 -69.16 -13.31
CA HIS A 253 1.97 -70.03 -14.24
C HIS A 253 3.43 -70.39 -13.90
N TYR A 254 4.02 -69.98 -12.78
CA TYR A 254 5.38 -70.41 -12.43
C TYR A 254 5.55 -70.91 -10.99
N LYS A 255 5.51 -72.25 -10.86
CA LYS A 255 6.05 -73.01 -9.72
C LYS A 255 7.45 -73.50 -10.13
N MET A 256 8.47 -73.17 -9.33
CA MET A 256 9.88 -73.58 -9.44
C MET A 256 10.69 -72.96 -10.60
N ALA A 257 11.70 -72.12 -10.26
CA ALA A 257 13.13 -72.45 -10.44
C ALA A 257 14.04 -71.22 -10.26
N SER A 258 15.04 -71.40 -9.39
CA SER A 258 16.41 -70.84 -9.39
C SER A 258 16.64 -69.34 -9.63
N GLN A 259 17.02 -68.66 -8.54
CA GLN A 259 17.61 -67.32 -8.49
C GLN A 259 18.91 -67.21 -9.31
N ARG A 260 18.86 -66.76 -10.58
CA ARG A 260 19.92 -65.99 -11.28
C ARG A 260 19.35 -65.38 -12.56
N LEU A 261 18.80 -64.16 -12.51
CA LEU A 261 18.57 -63.26 -13.66
C LEU A 261 17.89 -61.96 -13.18
N PHE A 262 18.67 -60.98 -12.71
CA PHE A 262 18.20 -59.60 -12.53
C PHE A 262 19.39 -58.65 -12.73
N ALA A 263 19.76 -58.41 -13.98
CA ALA A 263 20.67 -57.34 -14.39
C ALA A 263 20.63 -57.15 -15.92
N ALA A 264 19.50 -56.66 -16.46
CA ALA A 264 19.40 -56.13 -17.82
C ALA A 264 18.04 -55.45 -18.08
N PHE A 265 17.72 -54.35 -17.38
CA PHE A 265 16.56 -53.49 -17.73
C PHE A 265 16.78 -52.01 -17.39
N ALA A 266 18.01 -51.53 -17.51
CA ALA A 266 18.36 -50.13 -17.29
C ALA A 266 19.28 -49.60 -18.40
N ALA A 267 18.85 -49.69 -19.66
CA ALA A 267 19.54 -49.07 -20.79
C ALA A 267 18.63 -49.03 -22.05
N LEU A 268 17.45 -48.42 -21.98
CA LEU A 268 16.71 -48.01 -23.19
C LEU A 268 15.66 -46.94 -22.88
N SER A 269 16.09 -45.73 -22.48
CA SER A 269 15.19 -44.57 -22.36
C SER A 269 15.93 -43.25 -22.57
N ILE A 270 16.76 -43.15 -23.61
CA ILE A 270 17.27 -41.87 -24.11
C ILE A 270 17.22 -41.96 -25.63
N LEU A 271 16.16 -41.39 -26.22
CA LEU A 271 16.04 -40.90 -27.60
C LEU A 271 14.56 -40.59 -27.87
N ILE A 272 14.10 -39.39 -27.50
CA ILE A 272 13.00 -38.73 -28.22
C ILE A 272 13.49 -37.31 -28.52
N GLY A 273 13.76 -37.09 -29.79
CA GLY A 273 14.17 -35.82 -30.35
C GLY A 273 13.04 -34.79 -30.35
N SER A 274 13.44 -33.54 -30.20
CA SER A 274 12.64 -32.34 -30.37
C SER A 274 12.31 -32.10 -31.84
N GLU A 275 11.03 -32.16 -32.20
CA GLU A 275 10.49 -31.58 -33.44
C GLU A 275 9.19 -30.85 -33.06
N ALA A 276 9.27 -29.54 -32.82
CA ALA A 276 8.11 -28.68 -32.66
C ALA A 276 7.75 -28.08 -34.03
N SER A 277 6.61 -28.48 -34.58
CA SER A 277 6.01 -27.83 -35.77
C SER A 277 5.05 -26.72 -35.34
N PRO A 278 4.94 -25.60 -36.10
CA PRO A 278 4.09 -24.48 -35.71
C PRO A 278 2.59 -24.78 -35.95
N CYS A 279 1.77 -24.52 -34.92
CA CYS A 279 0.32 -24.69 -34.94
C CYS A 279 -0.37 -23.70 -35.89
N LYS A 280 -1.23 -24.23 -36.77
CA LYS A 280 -2.16 -23.46 -37.62
C LYS A 280 -3.57 -23.53 -36.99
N PRO A 281 -4.37 -22.45 -36.97
CA PRO A 281 -5.66 -22.45 -36.29
C PRO A 281 -6.71 -23.25 -37.07
N ILE A 282 -7.50 -24.04 -36.34
CA ILE A 282 -8.74 -24.68 -36.83
C ILE A 282 -9.89 -23.78 -36.37
N SER A 283 -10.60 -23.18 -37.33
CA SER A 283 -11.89 -22.55 -37.09
C SER A 283 -12.98 -23.62 -37.07
N SER A 284 -13.77 -23.68 -36.01
CA SER A 284 -15.08 -24.35 -36.03
C SER A 284 -16.14 -23.37 -35.52
N THR A 285 -16.89 -22.82 -36.46
CA THR A 285 -18.13 -22.08 -36.25
C THR A 285 -19.18 -23.00 -35.66
N THR A 286 -19.89 -22.57 -34.63
CA THR A 286 -21.19 -23.15 -34.29
C THR A 286 -22.11 -22.02 -33.90
N GLU A 287 -22.98 -21.66 -34.84
CA GLU A 287 -24.14 -20.80 -34.62
C GLU A 287 -25.12 -21.52 -33.71
N ILE A 288 -25.65 -20.82 -32.70
CA ILE A 288 -26.97 -21.13 -32.14
C ILE A 288 -27.72 -19.80 -32.00
N GLN A 289 -28.76 -19.64 -32.83
CA GLN A 289 -29.78 -18.63 -32.71
C GLN A 289 -30.56 -18.79 -31.40
N ALA A 290 -30.87 -17.69 -30.73
CA ALA A 290 -31.97 -17.61 -29.78
C ALA A 290 -32.78 -16.34 -30.05
N THR A 291 -33.98 -16.54 -30.61
CA THR A 291 -35.05 -15.55 -30.70
C THR A 291 -35.69 -15.41 -29.32
N SER A 292 -35.96 -14.19 -28.86
CA SER A 292 -36.82 -13.96 -27.69
C SER A 292 -37.65 -12.69 -27.85
N THR A 293 -38.95 -12.93 -27.80
CA THR A 293 -40.07 -12.02 -27.95
C THR A 293 -40.16 -11.05 -26.77
N PHE A 294 -40.27 -9.75 -27.05
CA PHE A 294 -40.54 -8.71 -26.06
C PHE A 294 -42.03 -8.73 -25.66
N SER A 295 -42.31 -8.70 -24.36
CA SER A 295 -43.62 -8.31 -23.82
C SER A 295 -43.39 -7.34 -22.67
N SER A 296 -43.66 -6.07 -22.92
CA SER A 296 -43.62 -4.96 -21.97
C SER A 296 -44.95 -4.82 -21.23
N GLN A 297 -44.91 -4.59 -19.92
CA GLN A 297 -45.94 -3.81 -19.25
C GLN A 297 -45.28 -2.75 -18.36
N THR A 298 -45.74 -1.53 -18.57
CA THR A 298 -45.37 -0.30 -17.90
C THR A 298 -46.43 -0.02 -16.84
N GLU A 299 -46.03 0.28 -15.61
CA GLU A 299 -46.88 1.04 -14.70
C GLU A 299 -46.05 2.17 -14.06
N ALA A 300 -46.53 3.39 -14.31
CA ALA A 300 -46.12 4.59 -13.62
C ALA A 300 -47.01 4.76 -12.38
N ALA A 301 -46.44 5.20 -11.26
CA ALA A 301 -47.23 5.73 -10.14
C ALA A 301 -46.49 6.89 -9.45
N THR A 302 -47.32 7.84 -9.08
CA THR A 302 -47.07 9.25 -8.76
C THR A 302 -46.69 9.47 -7.29
N ALA A 303 -46.07 10.62 -7.04
CA ALA A 303 -45.72 11.17 -5.73
C ALA A 303 -46.90 11.26 -4.75
N SER A 304 -46.60 11.02 -3.47
CA SER A 304 -47.40 11.53 -2.34
C SER A 304 -46.53 11.72 -1.11
N ASP A 305 -46.68 12.91 -0.50
CA ASP A 305 -46.20 13.31 0.81
C ASP A 305 -46.44 12.24 1.89
N ALA A 306 -45.44 12.03 2.75
CA ALA A 306 -45.62 11.39 4.03
C ALA A 306 -44.66 12.01 5.06
N THR A 307 -45.24 12.83 5.93
CA THR A 307 -44.68 13.32 7.17
C THR A 307 -44.36 12.14 8.10
N PHE A 308 -43.13 12.05 8.60
CA PHE A 308 -42.74 11.01 9.56
C PHE A 308 -42.55 11.61 10.96
N THR A 309 -43.40 11.19 11.88
CA THR A 309 -43.28 11.41 13.32
C THR A 309 -42.58 10.19 13.90
N THR A 310 -41.45 10.37 14.59
CA THR A 310 -40.81 9.27 15.32
C THR A 310 -40.74 9.62 16.81
N GLU A 311 -41.46 8.83 17.60
CA GLU A 311 -41.38 8.77 19.05
C GLU A 311 -40.06 8.11 19.47
N LEU A 312 -39.33 8.76 20.39
CA LEU A 312 -38.17 8.19 21.07
C LEU A 312 -38.55 7.85 22.50
N THR A 313 -38.67 6.56 22.79
CA THR A 313 -38.69 6.01 24.15
C THR A 313 -37.26 5.96 24.71
N SER A 314 -36.98 6.82 25.69
CA SER A 314 -35.81 6.79 26.57
C SER A 314 -36.14 6.02 27.85
N THR A 315 -35.20 5.22 28.34
CA THR A 315 -35.20 4.74 29.74
C THR A 315 -33.93 5.26 30.43
N GLU A 316 -34.16 5.85 31.60
CA GLU A 316 -33.27 6.67 32.43
C GLU A 316 -32.02 5.96 32.96
N SER A 317 -30.96 6.73 33.26
CA SER A 317 -30.58 6.97 34.66
C SER A 317 -29.50 8.08 34.82
N SER A 318 -29.90 9.12 35.56
CA SER A 318 -29.18 10.09 36.43
C SER A 318 -27.65 10.25 36.30
N TYR A 319 -27.08 11.46 36.26
CA TYR A 319 -27.25 12.55 37.24
C TYR A 319 -27.29 13.96 36.61
N VAL A 320 -28.02 14.85 37.29
CA VAL A 320 -28.36 16.24 36.96
C VAL A 320 -27.50 17.22 37.76
N THR A 321 -27.13 18.36 37.14
CA THR A 321 -27.30 19.76 37.62
C THR A 321 -26.72 20.69 36.54
N ASP A 322 -27.56 21.23 35.65
CA ASP A 322 -28.22 22.54 35.72
C ASP A 322 -27.39 23.66 35.07
N ILE A 323 -27.68 23.96 33.79
CA ILE A 323 -27.48 25.30 33.22
C ILE A 323 -28.73 25.64 32.41
N THR A 324 -29.48 26.60 32.93
CA THR A 324 -30.60 27.32 32.31
C THR A 324 -30.16 28.10 31.07
N ILE A 325 -30.87 27.92 29.96
CA ILE A 325 -30.89 28.81 28.80
C ILE A 325 -32.23 29.53 28.81
N THR A 326 -32.22 30.86 28.73
CA THR A 326 -33.39 31.66 28.39
C THR A 326 -33.09 32.39 27.09
N GLU A 327 -33.98 32.16 26.11
CA GLU A 327 -33.99 32.76 24.78
C GLU A 327 -34.24 34.27 24.82
N SER A 328 -33.78 34.95 23.76
CA SER A 328 -34.32 36.24 23.34
C SER A 328 -34.28 36.31 21.81
N GLU A 329 -35.45 36.24 21.18
CA GLU A 329 -35.65 36.65 19.79
C GLU A 329 -35.49 38.17 19.66
N THR A 330 -34.91 38.67 18.56
CA THR A 330 -35.28 39.98 17.99
C THR A 330 -34.95 39.99 16.50
N ALA A 331 -35.88 40.53 15.72
CA ALA A 331 -35.90 40.54 14.27
C ALA A 331 -35.23 41.78 13.65
N THR A 332 -34.70 41.58 12.42
CA THR A 332 -34.72 42.50 11.25
C THR A 332 -33.86 43.79 11.19
N SER A 333 -33.01 43.81 10.15
CA SER A 333 -32.72 44.92 9.20
C SER A 333 -31.41 45.73 9.26
N SER A 334 -30.76 45.72 8.09
CA SER A 334 -30.03 46.78 7.36
C SER A 334 -28.59 47.15 7.71
N ALA A 335 -27.87 47.38 6.61
CA ALA A 335 -26.46 47.70 6.41
C ALA A 335 -25.96 48.99 7.08
N ALA A 336 -24.67 49.01 7.45
CA ALA A 336 -23.62 49.87 6.88
C ALA A 336 -22.29 49.68 7.65
N GLU A 337 -21.18 49.90 6.94
CA GLU A 337 -19.80 49.90 7.42
C GLU A 337 -19.56 50.83 8.63
N SER A 338 -18.65 50.44 9.53
CA SER A 338 -17.45 51.26 9.85
C SER A 338 -16.50 50.59 10.84
N THR A 339 -15.22 50.79 10.52
CA THR A 339 -13.98 50.51 11.23
C THR A 339 -13.92 51.14 12.63
N SER A 340 -13.25 50.48 13.59
CA SER A 340 -12.58 51.17 14.71
C SER A 340 -11.42 50.35 15.28
N THR A 341 -10.23 50.92 15.11
CA THR A 341 -8.98 50.62 15.81
C THR A 341 -8.99 51.19 17.22
N VAL A 342 -8.42 50.46 18.20
CA VAL A 342 -8.03 51.04 19.49
C VAL A 342 -6.58 50.65 19.79
N VAL A 343 -5.75 51.69 19.87
CA VAL A 343 -4.37 51.69 20.38
C VAL A 343 -4.44 52.17 21.83
N VAL A 344 -3.76 51.51 22.76
CA VAL A 344 -3.37 52.15 24.04
C VAL A 344 -1.96 51.68 24.42
N SER A 345 -1.06 52.67 24.51
CA SER A 345 0.32 52.55 24.96
C SER A 345 0.46 52.84 26.46
N THR A 346 1.57 52.32 26.99
CA THR A 346 2.17 52.33 28.34
C THR A 346 2.35 53.69 29.03
N THR A 347 2.41 53.71 30.37
CA THR A 347 3.46 54.43 31.14
C THR A 347 3.66 53.86 32.54
N GLU A 348 4.87 54.06 33.04
CA GLU A 348 5.59 53.32 34.09
C GLU A 348 5.50 53.91 35.51
N THR A 349 6.09 53.15 36.46
CA THR A 349 6.92 53.61 37.60
C THR A 349 6.25 53.79 38.97
N SER A 350 6.62 52.93 39.91
CA SER A 350 7.27 53.38 41.16
C SER A 350 8.02 52.25 41.87
N ALA A 351 9.27 52.56 42.17
CA ALA A 351 10.23 51.74 42.89
C ALA A 351 9.90 51.66 44.39
N PHE A 352 10.23 50.53 45.00
CA PHE A 352 10.56 50.46 46.42
C PHE A 352 11.85 49.67 46.59
N THR A 353 12.87 50.36 47.08
CA THR A 353 14.12 49.81 47.61
C THR A 353 13.87 49.12 48.95
N SER A 354 14.37 47.88 49.10
CA SER A 354 14.96 47.44 50.37
C SER A 354 15.78 46.15 50.21
N THR A 355 17.06 46.28 50.54
CA THR A 355 17.88 45.33 51.30
C THR A 355 18.35 44.05 50.64
N THR A 356 19.61 44.09 50.26
CA THR A 356 20.51 42.98 49.94
C THR A 356 20.68 42.06 51.14
N GLU A 357 20.22 40.81 51.02
CA GLU A 357 20.68 39.69 51.85
C GLU A 357 21.20 38.62 50.89
N ALA A 358 22.51 38.37 50.98
CA ALA A 358 23.19 37.34 50.21
C ALA A 358 22.92 35.98 50.86
N ALA A 359 22.17 35.11 50.19
CA ALA A 359 22.17 33.69 50.51
C ALA A 359 21.82 32.83 49.28
N SER A 360 22.79 31.98 48.94
CA SER A 360 22.69 30.74 48.17
C SER A 360 22.18 30.81 46.74
N THR A 361 23.13 30.59 45.82
CA THR A 361 22.91 30.08 44.47
C THR A 361 22.18 28.73 44.55
N THR A 362 20.86 28.77 44.59
CA THR A 362 20.04 27.62 44.21
C THR A 362 20.12 27.55 42.69
N SER A 363 20.91 26.60 42.20
CA SER A 363 20.90 26.17 40.80
C SER A 363 19.43 26.05 40.37
N ALA A 364 18.99 26.90 39.45
CA ALA A 364 17.71 26.68 38.78
C ALA A 364 17.74 25.25 38.25
N ALA A 365 16.73 24.46 38.61
CA ALA A 365 16.54 23.17 37.97
C ALA A 365 16.46 23.41 36.45
N PRO A 366 17.13 22.57 35.62
CA PRO A 366 17.05 22.72 34.18
C PRO A 366 15.57 22.72 33.78
N VAL A 367 15.15 23.73 33.02
CA VAL A 367 13.87 23.69 32.33
C VAL A 367 13.97 22.48 31.40
N GLU A 368 13.22 21.41 31.68
CA GLU A 368 13.18 20.24 30.80
C GLU A 368 12.64 20.71 29.45
N THR A 369 13.54 20.85 28.47
CA THR A 369 13.17 21.10 27.10
C THR A 369 12.43 19.87 26.58
N PRO A 370 11.23 20.03 25.99
CA PRO A 370 10.50 18.89 25.45
C PRO A 370 11.37 18.20 24.41
N THR A 371 11.55 16.88 24.54
CA THR A 371 12.32 16.07 23.60
C THR A 371 11.57 15.99 22.28
N ILE A 372 12.04 16.72 21.27
CA ILE A 372 11.39 16.80 19.94
C ILE A 372 11.79 15.60 19.05
N ILE A 373 13.06 15.18 19.13
CA ILE A 373 13.61 14.03 18.40
C ILE A 373 13.72 12.83 19.32
N ILE A 374 13.20 11.69 18.90
CA ILE A 374 13.27 10.43 19.64
C ILE A 374 14.42 9.58 19.08
N ASN A 375 15.30 9.05 19.94
CA ASN A 375 16.43 8.19 19.53
C ASN A 375 17.30 8.86 18.44
N GLY A 376 17.65 10.14 18.64
CA GLY A 376 18.54 10.88 17.73
C GLY A 376 20.03 10.60 17.95
N ASP A 377 20.37 10.07 19.12
CA ASP A 377 21.68 9.52 19.52
C ASP A 377 21.87 8.05 19.11
N PHE A 378 20.82 7.39 18.62
CA PHE A 378 20.84 6.01 18.14
C PHE A 378 21.27 4.93 19.15
N GLU A 379 21.34 5.27 20.44
CA GLU A 379 21.83 4.38 21.50
C GLU A 379 20.89 3.22 21.85
N SER A 380 19.67 3.21 21.29
CA SER A 380 18.73 2.08 21.48
C SER A 380 19.15 0.79 20.77
N GLY A 381 20.20 0.81 19.94
CA GLY A 381 20.62 -0.32 19.11
C GLY A 381 19.66 -0.62 17.96
N SER A 382 18.74 0.30 17.67
CA SER A 382 17.79 0.25 16.56
C SER A 382 17.68 1.63 15.93
N ILE A 383 17.34 1.67 14.63
CA ILE A 383 17.00 2.93 13.97
C ILE A 383 15.59 3.41 14.36
N ALA A 384 14.75 2.58 14.99
CA ALA A 384 13.38 2.98 15.34
C ALA A 384 13.39 4.22 16.28
N PRO A 385 12.51 5.22 16.10
CA PRO A 385 11.37 5.28 15.19
C PRO A 385 11.68 5.88 13.81
N TRP A 386 12.95 6.06 13.46
CA TRP A 386 13.35 6.56 12.14
C TRP A 386 12.99 5.55 11.05
N SER A 387 12.60 6.07 9.89
CA SER A 387 12.28 5.30 8.70
C SER A 387 13.23 5.68 7.57
N ASN A 388 13.56 4.72 6.70
CA ASN A 388 14.43 4.94 5.55
C ASN A 388 13.70 4.63 4.24
N PHE A 389 13.97 5.42 3.20
CA PHE A 389 13.43 5.21 1.85
C PHE A 389 14.36 5.74 0.76
N GLY A 390 14.16 5.23 -0.45
CA GLY A 390 14.94 5.57 -1.64
C GLY A 390 15.26 4.32 -2.45
N ILE A 391 15.67 4.50 -3.71
CA ILE A 391 15.97 3.37 -4.60
C ILE A 391 17.22 2.65 -4.08
N GLY A 392 17.07 1.38 -3.70
CA GLY A 392 18.14 0.58 -3.10
C GLY A 392 18.68 1.16 -1.78
N ALA A 393 17.97 2.12 -1.18
CA ALA A 393 18.36 2.77 0.05
C ALA A 393 18.25 1.82 1.23
N TYR A 394 19.16 1.99 2.18
CA TYR A 394 19.11 1.30 3.47
C TYR A 394 19.62 2.24 4.55
N ALA A 395 19.18 1.96 5.77
CA ALA A 395 19.72 2.50 7.00
C ALA A 395 19.82 1.39 8.05
N ASN A 396 20.91 1.38 8.82
CA ASN A 396 21.17 0.43 9.88
C ASN A 396 21.86 1.12 11.06
N ILE A 397 22.10 0.38 12.13
CA ILE A 397 22.97 0.81 13.23
C ILE A 397 24.38 0.26 13.01
N ASP A 398 25.38 1.10 13.25
CA ASP A 398 26.80 0.76 13.26
C ASP A 398 27.36 0.98 14.68
N SER A 399 28.21 0.06 15.14
CA SER A 399 28.89 0.14 16.45
C SER A 399 30.41 0.35 16.34
N SER A 400 30.92 0.40 15.10
CA SER A 400 32.35 0.54 14.80
C SER A 400 32.74 1.97 14.45
N THR A 401 31.85 2.71 13.81
CA THR A 401 32.06 4.12 13.42
C THR A 401 31.01 4.97 14.11
N VAL A 402 31.36 5.52 15.27
CA VAL A 402 30.44 6.21 16.18
C VAL A 402 31.06 7.54 16.58
N HIS A 403 30.26 8.60 16.74
CA HIS A 403 30.74 9.89 17.24
C HIS A 403 30.77 9.89 18.77
N ALA A 404 29.65 9.52 19.40
CA ALA A 404 29.52 9.42 20.85
C ALA A 404 28.66 8.20 21.22
N GLY A 405 28.91 7.62 22.39
CA GLY A 405 28.17 6.42 22.82
C GLY A 405 28.64 5.13 22.14
N SER A 406 27.69 4.26 21.82
CA SER A 406 27.89 2.89 21.37
C SER A 406 27.46 2.67 19.92
N TYR A 407 26.58 3.53 19.38
CA TYR A 407 25.91 3.32 18.12
C TYR A 407 25.79 4.61 17.32
N SER A 408 25.87 4.50 16.00
CA SER A 408 25.48 5.58 15.08
C SER A 408 24.57 5.03 13.98
N LEU A 409 23.85 5.92 13.31
CA LEU A 409 23.10 5.58 12.11
C LEU A 409 24.05 5.47 10.92
N THR A 410 24.04 4.34 10.22
CA THR A 410 24.67 4.20 8.89
C THR A 410 23.62 4.19 7.80
N MET A 411 23.86 4.89 6.69
CA MET A 411 22.96 4.94 5.53
C MET A 411 23.69 4.92 4.20
N GLY A 412 23.09 4.27 3.19
CA GLY A 412 23.65 4.19 1.84
C GLY A 412 22.62 3.69 0.83
N SER A 413 23.04 3.54 -0.43
CA SER A 413 22.19 2.99 -1.50
C SER A 413 22.96 2.00 -2.36
N GLN A 414 22.36 0.83 -2.60
CA GLN A 414 22.88 -0.16 -3.56
C GLN A 414 22.71 0.31 -5.01
N ALA A 415 21.79 1.24 -5.27
CA ALA A 415 21.56 1.82 -6.59
C ALA A 415 22.39 3.08 -6.86
N SER A 416 23.28 3.49 -5.94
CA SER A 416 24.02 4.76 -6.00
C SER A 416 23.11 6.01 -6.03
N GLU A 417 21.91 5.88 -5.48
CA GLU A 417 20.92 6.95 -5.38
C GLU A 417 20.81 7.50 -3.95
N TRP A 418 19.95 8.51 -3.76
CA TRP A 418 19.67 9.08 -2.45
C TRP A 418 19.13 8.03 -1.47
N SER A 419 19.77 7.91 -0.32
CA SER A 419 19.20 7.28 0.88
C SER A 419 18.64 8.36 1.78
N ASN A 420 17.35 8.29 2.10
CA ASN A 420 16.65 9.30 2.89
C ASN A 420 16.15 8.66 4.18
N THR A 421 16.68 9.12 5.31
CA THR A 421 16.24 8.69 6.64
C THR A 421 15.50 9.83 7.32
N PHE A 422 14.34 9.55 7.91
CA PHE A 422 13.48 10.59 8.45
C PHE A 422 12.75 10.15 9.71
N GLN A 423 12.33 11.13 10.49
CA GLN A 423 11.42 10.94 11.62
C GLN A 423 10.31 11.99 11.55
N ALA A 424 9.06 11.55 11.66
CA ALA A 424 7.92 12.45 11.78
C ALA A 424 7.88 13.06 13.19
N LEU A 425 7.80 14.38 13.25
CA LEU A 425 7.74 15.14 14.49
C LEU A 425 6.30 15.24 14.97
N GLN A 426 6.12 15.25 16.29
CA GLN A 426 4.82 15.51 16.89
C GLN A 426 4.51 17.01 16.81
N LYS A 427 3.50 17.40 16.03
CA LYS A 427 3.17 18.83 15.86
C LYS A 427 2.85 19.55 17.17
N SER A 428 2.33 18.84 18.17
CA SER A 428 2.06 19.39 19.51
C SER A 428 3.32 19.83 20.27
N THR A 429 4.51 19.39 19.87
CA THR A 429 5.79 19.83 20.47
C THR A 429 6.42 21.00 19.73
N LEU A 430 5.77 21.51 18.67
CA LEU A 430 6.26 22.55 17.79
C LEU A 430 5.40 23.81 17.93
N VAL A 431 6.04 24.98 17.88
CA VAL A 431 5.41 26.29 18.05
C VAL A 431 5.63 27.11 16.78
N ALA A 432 4.57 27.75 16.28
CA ALA A 432 4.65 28.58 15.09
C ALA A 432 5.54 29.81 15.33
N ASN A 433 6.31 30.18 14.31
CA ASN A 433 7.25 31.30 14.28
C ASN A 433 8.33 31.25 15.38
N GLN A 434 8.48 30.11 16.06
CA GLN A 434 9.57 29.86 16.99
C GLN A 434 10.83 29.46 16.20
N PRO A 435 11.98 30.08 16.45
CA PRO A 435 13.25 29.64 15.88
C PRO A 435 13.70 28.32 16.54
N TYR A 436 14.03 27.36 15.68
CA TYR A 436 14.53 26.05 16.05
C TYR A 436 15.87 25.77 15.38
N SER A 437 16.76 25.15 16.15
CA SER A 437 18.07 24.69 15.69
C SER A 437 18.07 23.18 15.51
N LEU A 438 18.29 22.71 14.27
CA LEU A 438 18.62 21.32 13.97
C LEU A 438 20.14 21.18 13.99
N SER A 439 20.66 20.24 14.79
CA SER A 439 22.07 19.89 14.79
C SER A 439 22.29 18.38 14.75
N LEU A 440 23.40 17.96 14.17
CA LEU A 440 23.82 16.56 14.10
C LEU A 440 25.32 16.47 13.79
N TYR A 441 25.91 15.29 13.97
CA TYR A 441 27.23 14.96 13.48
C TYR A 441 27.12 14.04 12.27
N ALA A 442 27.90 14.32 11.22
CA ALA A 442 27.89 13.51 10.00
C ALA A 442 29.30 13.18 9.53
N LYS A 443 29.46 11.97 8.96
CA LYS A 443 30.70 11.48 8.34
C LYS A 443 30.38 10.67 7.09
N VAL A 444 31.26 10.63 6.10
CA VAL A 444 31.12 9.73 4.94
C VAL A 444 32.34 8.83 4.76
N SER A 445 32.13 7.65 4.17
CA SER A 445 33.20 6.68 3.91
C SER A 445 34.19 7.14 2.84
N SER A 446 33.74 7.98 1.90
CA SER A 446 34.56 8.55 0.84
C SER A 446 33.98 9.88 0.38
N GLY A 447 34.76 10.94 0.48
CA GLY A 447 34.31 12.27 0.06
C GLY A 447 34.09 12.41 -1.46
N SER A 448 34.72 11.54 -2.26
CA SER A 448 34.55 11.52 -3.71
C SER A 448 33.40 10.63 -4.17
N SER A 449 33.10 9.57 -3.41
CA SER A 449 32.04 8.60 -3.73
C SER A 449 30.70 8.97 -3.09
N CYS A 450 30.70 9.78 -2.04
CA CYS A 450 29.51 10.42 -1.48
C CYS A 450 29.46 11.87 -1.95
N THR A 451 28.62 12.15 -2.96
CA THR A 451 28.62 13.44 -3.65
C THR A 451 27.90 14.53 -2.88
N ALA A 452 26.93 14.16 -2.03
CA ALA A 452 26.14 15.13 -1.27
C ALA A 452 25.59 14.52 0.02
N PHE A 453 25.50 15.36 1.06
CA PHE A 453 24.82 15.08 2.31
C PHE A 453 23.94 16.28 2.67
N GLU A 454 22.71 16.02 3.10
CA GLU A 454 21.76 17.06 3.44
C GLU A 454 20.92 16.71 4.66
N ALA A 455 20.56 17.73 5.44
CA ALA A 455 19.60 17.62 6.53
C ALA A 455 18.66 18.84 6.55
N PHE A 456 17.37 18.61 6.71
CA PHE A 456 16.35 19.67 6.66
C PHE A 456 15.03 19.22 7.28
N ILE A 457 14.14 20.18 7.48
CA ILE A 457 12.75 19.93 7.88
C ILE A 457 11.86 19.96 6.65
N ASP A 458 11.06 18.91 6.49
CA ASP A 458 10.13 18.71 5.38
C ASP A 458 8.68 18.72 5.85
N ASN A 459 7.78 19.19 5.00
CA ASN A 459 6.32 19.10 5.17
C ASN A 459 5.59 18.88 3.84
N ASN A 460 6.31 18.52 2.79
CA ASN A 460 5.75 18.35 1.44
C ASN A 460 6.57 17.38 0.59
N ASP A 461 6.80 16.17 1.12
CA ASP A 461 7.44 15.06 0.41
C ASP A 461 8.75 15.43 -0.30
N LEU A 462 9.64 16.12 0.41
CA LEU A 462 10.95 16.60 -0.04
C LEU A 462 10.92 17.76 -1.05
N ASN A 463 9.73 18.21 -1.47
CA ASN A 463 9.56 19.29 -2.44
C ASN A 463 9.61 20.69 -1.80
N ASP A 464 9.34 20.78 -0.50
CA ASP A 464 9.42 22.05 0.24
C ASP A 464 10.11 21.82 1.59
N SER A 465 11.28 22.44 1.76
CA SER A 465 12.01 22.42 3.02
C SER A 465 11.78 23.72 3.78
N PHE A 466 11.39 23.62 5.05
CA PHE A 466 11.29 24.78 5.91
C PHE A 466 12.67 25.26 6.35
N GLY A 467 12.92 26.56 6.20
CA GLY A 467 14.16 27.20 6.63
C GLY A 467 15.37 26.81 5.78
N LEU A 468 16.56 26.91 6.39
CA LEU A 468 17.81 26.63 5.71
C LEU A 468 18.08 25.12 5.66
N ARG A 469 18.27 24.62 4.46
CA ARG A 469 18.74 23.25 4.23
C ARG A 469 20.23 23.18 4.55
N ILE A 470 20.60 22.33 5.51
CA ILE A 470 21.99 21.94 5.72
C ILE A 470 22.40 21.12 4.49
N SER A 471 23.39 21.57 3.73
CA SER A 471 23.88 20.88 2.54
C SER A 471 25.40 20.99 2.49
N VAL A 472 26.07 19.84 2.53
CA VAL A 472 27.53 19.75 2.45
C VAL A 472 27.96 18.70 1.43
N PRO A 473 28.99 18.97 0.62
CA PRO A 473 29.57 17.95 -0.24
C PRO A 473 30.35 16.94 0.61
N GLY A 474 30.35 15.66 0.23
CA GLY A 474 30.97 14.61 1.05
C GLY A 474 32.44 14.84 1.37
N VAL A 475 33.18 15.54 0.50
CA VAL A 475 34.59 15.92 0.75
C VAL A 475 34.80 16.71 2.05
N GLN A 476 33.79 17.46 2.52
CA GLN A 476 33.88 18.25 3.76
C GLN A 476 33.64 17.42 5.02
N ILE A 477 33.07 16.23 4.88
CA ILE A 477 32.71 15.34 6.00
C ILE A 477 33.35 13.95 5.86
N ALA A 478 34.40 13.82 5.05
CA ALA A 478 35.06 12.55 4.79
C ALA A 478 36.19 12.22 5.78
N SER A 479 36.77 13.23 6.44
CA SER A 479 37.88 13.03 7.37
C SER A 479 37.42 12.47 8.71
N ASP A 480 36.44 13.13 9.32
CA ASP A 480 35.87 12.73 10.59
C ASP A 480 34.42 13.19 10.73
N PHE A 481 33.78 12.82 11.85
CA PHE A 481 32.47 13.37 12.20
C PHE A 481 32.57 14.90 12.33
N THR A 482 31.82 15.57 11.48
CA THR A 482 31.76 17.03 11.42
C THR A 482 30.42 17.50 11.99
N PRO A 483 30.41 18.46 12.93
CA PRO A 483 29.17 19.05 13.42
C PRO A 483 28.52 19.87 12.32
N LEU A 484 27.23 19.63 12.09
CA LEU A 484 26.40 20.37 11.16
C LEU A 484 25.20 20.94 11.92
N SER A 485 24.86 22.20 11.66
CA SER A 485 23.67 22.82 12.22
C SER A 485 23.00 23.76 11.24
N GLY A 486 21.70 23.99 11.46
CA GLY A 486 20.88 24.87 10.64
C GLY A 486 19.64 25.33 11.41
N GLU A 487 19.29 26.59 11.18
CA GLU A 487 18.12 27.22 11.81
C GLU A 487 16.90 27.17 10.89
N PHE A 488 15.73 26.99 11.48
CA PHE A 488 14.46 27.07 10.79
C PHE A 488 13.34 27.62 11.69
N SER A 489 12.24 28.04 11.08
CA SER A 489 11.02 28.40 11.79
C SER A 489 9.83 27.89 11.00
N LEU A 490 8.85 27.34 11.70
CA LEU A 490 7.63 26.80 11.09
C LEU A 490 6.54 27.87 11.09
N THR A 491 5.80 28.01 10.00
CA THR A 491 4.64 28.91 9.98
C THR A 491 3.44 28.26 10.67
N GLN A 492 2.48 29.06 11.14
CA GLN A 492 1.23 28.51 11.68
C GLN A 492 0.51 27.65 10.64
N THR A 493 0.51 28.08 9.38
CA THR A 493 -0.03 27.31 8.25
C THR A 493 0.62 25.93 8.09
N ALA A 494 1.92 25.79 8.37
CA ALA A 494 2.62 24.51 8.32
C ALA A 494 2.17 23.55 9.45
N LEU A 495 1.92 24.09 10.64
CA LEU A 495 1.42 23.32 11.78
C LEU A 495 -0.05 22.90 11.56
N ASP A 496 -0.87 23.80 11.01
CA ASP A 496 -2.30 23.55 10.76
C ASP A 496 -2.56 22.62 9.57
N ASN A 497 -1.62 22.52 8.62
CA ASN A 497 -1.70 21.60 7.49
C ASN A 497 -1.76 20.13 7.98
N SER A 498 -2.45 19.24 7.27
CA SER A 498 -2.51 17.80 7.60
C SER A 498 -1.21 17.04 7.29
N ASN A 499 -0.33 17.58 6.45
CA ASN A 499 0.96 16.99 6.10
C ASN A 499 1.85 16.80 7.34
N PRO A 500 2.60 15.68 7.45
CA PRO A 500 3.51 15.47 8.56
C PRO A 500 4.73 16.38 8.44
N ILE A 501 5.14 17.00 9.55
CA ILE A 501 6.43 17.67 9.64
C ILE A 501 7.47 16.62 9.98
N ARG A 502 8.52 16.52 9.18
CA ARG A 502 9.57 15.50 9.29
C ARG A 502 10.93 16.15 9.40
N VAL A 503 11.80 15.64 10.26
CA VAL A 503 13.24 15.81 10.07
C VAL A 503 13.70 14.80 9.03
N VAL A 504 14.44 15.25 8.02
CA VAL A 504 14.98 14.40 6.96
C VAL A 504 16.48 14.57 6.89
N ILE A 505 17.18 13.45 6.85
CA ILE A 505 18.63 13.35 6.68
C ILE A 505 18.88 12.44 5.48
N ARG A 506 19.63 12.92 4.50
CA ARG A 506 19.86 12.15 3.27
C ARG A 506 21.29 12.24 2.79
N ALA A 507 21.76 11.15 2.21
CA ALA A 507 23.08 11.04 1.61
C ALA A 507 22.99 10.40 0.22
N LYS A 508 23.77 10.93 -0.73
CA LYS A 508 23.97 10.32 -2.05
C LYS A 508 25.38 9.75 -2.11
N CYS A 509 25.48 8.45 -1.91
CA CYS A 509 26.72 7.68 -1.95
C CYS A 509 26.66 6.62 -3.05
N GLY A 510 27.76 6.43 -3.77
CA GLY A 510 27.92 5.33 -4.71
C GLY A 510 27.85 3.97 -4.00
N ASN A 511 27.45 2.93 -4.73
CA ASN A 511 27.34 1.58 -4.19
C ASN A 511 28.63 1.15 -3.45
N GLY A 512 28.46 0.58 -2.25
CA GLY A 512 29.55 0.21 -1.34
C GLY A 512 30.11 1.36 -0.48
N ASN A 513 29.58 2.58 -0.60
CA ASN A 513 29.90 3.72 0.25
C ASN A 513 28.70 4.14 1.09
N VAL A 514 28.98 4.69 2.26
CA VAL A 514 27.96 5.02 3.27
C VAL A 514 28.23 6.37 3.90
N ALA A 515 27.18 6.95 4.48
CA ALA A 515 27.25 8.05 5.43
C ALA A 515 26.90 7.54 6.83
N TRP A 516 27.56 8.09 7.85
CA TRP A 516 27.22 7.93 9.25
C TRP A 516 26.67 9.23 9.81
N VAL A 517 25.69 9.11 10.70
CA VAL A 517 25.00 10.21 11.34
C VAL A 517 24.84 9.89 12.82
N ASP A 518 25.05 10.88 13.67
CA ASP A 518 25.00 10.72 15.11
C ASP A 518 24.53 11.99 15.83
N ASP A 519 24.10 11.85 17.07
CA ASP A 519 23.66 12.94 17.96
C ASP A 519 22.71 13.97 17.31
N VAL A 520 21.66 13.49 16.64
CA VAL A 520 20.66 14.35 16.01
C VAL A 520 19.79 15.02 17.07
N GLN A 521 19.83 16.34 17.12
CA GLN A 521 19.11 17.16 18.09
C GLN A 521 18.28 18.22 17.41
N LEU A 522 17.10 18.47 17.97
CA LEU A 522 16.24 19.56 17.59
C LEU A 522 15.78 20.30 18.84
N GLY A 523 16.17 21.57 18.96
CA GLY A 523 15.88 22.41 20.10
C GLY A 523 15.46 23.83 19.70
N ILE A 524 14.97 24.59 20.67
CA ILE A 524 14.72 26.02 20.50
C ILE A 524 16.08 26.72 20.36
N SER A 525 16.22 27.59 19.36
CA SER A 525 17.40 28.46 19.26
C SER A 525 17.35 29.53 20.35
N ASP A 526 18.50 29.77 20.99
CA ASP A 526 18.70 30.87 21.93
C ASP A 526 18.72 32.25 21.25
#